data_AF-A0A380VDP9-F1
#
_entry.id   AF-A0A380VDP9-F1
#
_cell.length_a   1.000
_cell.length_b   1.000
_cell.length_c   1.000
_cell.angle_alpha   90.00
_cell.angle_beta   90.00
_cell.angle_gamma   90.00
#
_symmetry.space_group_name_H-M   'P 1'
#
loop_
_entity.id
_entity.type
_entity.pdbx_description
1 polymer ?
#
loop_
_entity_poly.entity_id
_entity_poly.type
_entity_poly.pdbx_seq_one_letter_code
_entity_poly.pdbx_strand_id
1 'polypeptide(L)' 'MMLLSGCNSQTKSVYWFPPQAYTVPCDQSSFTGKTYGEAVVFLRQVMSERDVCAGRIKGIIEWREGIER' A
#
# COMPACT_ATOMS: atom_id res chain seq x y z
N MET A 1 46.43 14.32 -25.41
CA MET A 1 45.31 14.78 -24.56
C MET A 1 44.10 13.92 -24.89
N MET A 2 43.85 12.83 -24.16
CA MET A 2 42.69 11.96 -24.41
C MET A 2 41.46 12.59 -23.76
N LEU A 3 40.55 13.12 -24.58
CA LEU A 3 39.28 13.66 -24.13
C LEU A 3 38.33 12.49 -23.84
N LEU A 4 38.14 12.17 -22.56
CA LEU A 4 37.09 11.26 -22.13
C LEU A 4 35.74 11.91 -22.42
N SER A 5 35.12 11.49 -23.52
CA SER A 5 33.75 11.83 -23.86
C SER A 5 32.83 11.03 -22.94
N GLY A 6 32.50 11.59 -21.77
CA GLY A 6 31.53 10.97 -20.87
C GLY A 6 30.15 10.93 -21.52
N CYS A 7 29.56 9.74 -21.65
CA CYS A 7 28.17 9.58 -22.06
C CYS A 7 27.24 10.25 -21.03
N ASN A 8 26.80 11.48 -21.30
CA ASN A 8 25.72 12.13 -20.59
C ASN A 8 24.36 11.67 -21.17
N SER A 9 24.08 10.37 -21.13
CA SER A 9 22.74 9.87 -21.42
C SER A 9 21.89 10.10 -20.17
N GLN A 10 21.08 11.16 -20.20
CA GLN A 10 20.16 11.49 -19.12
C GLN A 10 19.27 10.28 -18.80
N THR A 11 19.53 9.61 -17.69
CA THR A 11 18.79 8.43 -17.27
C THR A 11 17.39 8.86 -16.84
N LYS A 12 16.38 8.53 -17.65
CA LYS A 12 14.99 8.70 -17.27
C LYS A 12 14.61 7.57 -16.32
N SER A 13 14.46 7.86 -15.04
CA SER A 13 13.85 6.94 -14.09
C SER A 13 12.34 6.88 -14.36
N VAL A 14 11.85 5.72 -14.82
CA VAL A 14 10.41 5.45 -14.88
C VAL A 14 10.00 4.92 -13.52
N TYR A 15 9.19 5.69 -12.80
CA TYR A 15 8.62 5.25 -11.53
C TYR A 15 7.34 4.46 -11.81
N TRP A 16 7.37 3.16 -11.50
CA TRP A 16 6.19 2.31 -11.59
C TRP A 16 5.38 2.44 -10.30
N PHE A 17 4.08 2.73 -10.44
CA PHE A 17 3.16 2.82 -9.31
C PHE A 17 2.35 1.53 -9.18
N PRO A 18 2.00 1.10 -7.96
CA PRO A 18 1.08 -0.01 -7.76
C PRO A 18 -0.32 0.34 -8.29
N PRO A 19 -1.17 -0.69 -8.52
CA PRO A 19 -2.58 -0.48 -8.77
C PRO A 19 -3.20 0.42 -7.70
N GLN A 20 -3.94 1.43 -8.15
CA GLN A 20 -4.50 2.47 -7.26
C GLN A 20 -5.45 1.91 -6.19
N ALA A 21 -6.08 0.76 -6.45
CA ALA A 21 -6.92 0.08 -5.47
C ALA A 21 -6.18 -0.32 -4.18
N TYR A 22 -4.86 -0.52 -4.24
CA TYR A 22 -4.06 -0.89 -3.08
C TYR A 22 -3.51 0.29 -2.29
N THR A 23 -3.48 1.49 -2.88
CA THR A 23 -2.97 2.71 -2.23
C THR A 23 -4.06 3.52 -1.53
N VAL A 24 -5.31 3.07 -1.59
CA VAL A 24 -6.40 3.68 -0.83
C VAL A 24 -6.11 3.54 0.67
N PRO A 25 -6.16 4.64 1.45
CA PRO A 25 -5.97 4.59 2.90
C PRO A 25 -6.89 3.56 3.55
N CYS A 26 -6.38 2.87 4.57
CA CYS A 26 -7.18 1.90 5.30
C CYS A 26 -8.18 2.62 6.21
N ASP A 27 -9.39 2.07 6.29
CA ASP A 27 -10.42 2.57 7.17
C ASP A 27 -9.97 2.42 8.63
N GLN A 28 -10.26 3.44 9.43
CA GLN A 28 -9.94 3.48 10.86
C GLN A 28 -11.13 4.06 11.60
N SER A 29 -12.12 3.20 11.85
CA SER A 29 -13.31 3.63 12.58
C SER A 29 -12.98 3.90 14.05
N SER A 30 -13.61 4.93 14.62
CA SER A 30 -13.51 5.26 16.04
C SER A 30 -14.58 4.55 16.86
N PHE A 31 -14.21 4.10 18.06
CA PHE A 31 -15.18 3.51 18.99
C PHE A 31 -16.00 4.61 19.67
N THR A 32 -17.32 4.54 19.56
CA THR A 32 -18.25 5.50 20.19
C THR A 32 -19.29 4.83 21.11
N GLY A 33 -19.19 3.50 21.28
CA GLY A 33 -20.10 2.73 22.12
C GLY A 33 -19.91 2.99 23.61
N LYS A 34 -20.93 2.66 24.39
CA LYS A 34 -20.97 2.81 25.85
C LYS A 34 -21.12 1.48 26.58
N THR A 35 -21.40 0.40 25.86
CA THR A 35 -21.64 -0.93 26.40
C THR A 35 -20.65 -1.96 25.87
N TYR A 36 -20.48 -3.05 26.61
CA TYR A 36 -19.70 -4.21 26.13
C TYR A 36 -20.28 -4.81 24.85
N GLY A 37 -21.62 -4.82 24.69
CA GLY A 37 -22.26 -5.30 23.47
C GLY A 37 -21.83 -4.51 22.23
N GLU A 38 -21.82 -3.17 22.34
CA GLU A 38 -21.34 -2.29 21.26
C GLU A 38 -19.84 -2.47 21.00
N ALA A 39 -19.04 -2.73 22.04
CA ALA A 39 -17.62 -3.03 21.88
C ALA A 39 -17.40 -4.31 21.04
N VAL A 40 -18.18 -5.38 21.27
CA VAL A 40 -18.09 -6.62 20.47
C VAL A 40 -18.47 -6.38 19.01
N VAL A 41 -19.51 -5.59 18.76
CA VAL A 41 -19.91 -5.21 17.39
C VAL A 41 -18.82 -4.38 16.72
N PHE A 42 -18.26 -3.40 17.42
CA PHE A 42 -17.16 -2.57 16.92
C PHE A 42 -15.90 -3.40 16.64
N LEU A 43 -15.57 -4.37 17.50
CA LEU A 43 -14.45 -5.29 17.27
C LEU A 43 -14.61 -6.06 15.96
N ARG A 44 -15.82 -6.54 15.63
CA ARG A 44 -16.07 -7.19 14.34
C ARG A 44 -15.85 -6.23 13.17
N GLN A 45 -16.27 -4.97 13.30
CA GLN A 45 -16.07 -3.96 12.28
C GLN A 45 -14.57 -3.71 12.02
N VAL A 46 -13.78 -3.42 13.06
CA VAL A 46 -12.33 -3.15 12.88
C VAL A 46 -11.56 -4.39 12.42
N MET A 47 -12.01 -5.61 12.74
CA MET A 47 -11.46 -6.83 12.15
C MET A 47 -11.69 -6.88 10.64
N SER A 48 -12.89 -6.53 10.17
CA SER A 48 -13.18 -6.46 8.74
C SER A 48 -12.37 -5.37 8.03
N GLU A 49 -12.24 -4.18 8.64
CA GLU A 49 -11.40 -3.09 8.11
C GLU A 49 -9.94 -3.52 7.97
N ARG A 50 -9.41 -4.22 9.00
CA ARG A 50 -8.06 -4.78 8.99
C ARG A 50 -7.87 -5.81 7.89
N ASP A 51 -8.83 -6.71 7.68
CA ASP A 51 -8.68 -7.78 6.69
C ASP A 51 -8.66 -7.21 5.25
N VAL A 52 -9.47 -6.18 4.97
CA VAL A 52 -9.43 -5.42 3.71
C VAL A 52 -8.07 -4.72 3.54
N CYS A 53 -7.59 -4.05 4.59
CA CYS A 53 -6.31 -3.36 4.58
C CYS A 53 -5.14 -4.33 4.32
N ALA A 54 -5.13 -5.48 4.99
CA ALA A 54 -4.13 -6.53 4.79
C ALA A 54 -4.13 -7.06 3.35
N GLY A 55 -5.31 -7.21 2.74
CA GLY A 55 -5.45 -7.58 1.32
C GLY A 55 -4.80 -6.56 0.38
N ARG A 56 -4.95 -5.26 0.66
CA ARG A 56 -4.29 -4.19 -0.13
C ARG A 56 -2.76 -4.28 -0.01
N ILE A 57 -2.24 -4.46 1.19
CA ILE A 57 -0.78 -4.62 1.41
C ILE A 57 -0.25 -5.86 0.70
N LYS A 58 -0.95 -6.98 0.77
CA LYS A 58 -0.62 -8.20 0.03
C LYS A 58 -0.54 -7.92 -1.48
N GLY A 59 -1.50 -7.19 -2.02
CA GLY A 59 -1.50 -6.77 -3.42
C GLY A 59 -0.30 -5.90 -3.82
N ILE A 60 0.19 -5.02 -2.93
CA ILE A 60 1.42 -4.23 -3.15
C ILE A 60 2.65 -5.14 -3.19
N ILE A 61 2.74 -6.10 -2.26
CA ILE A 61 3.85 -7.04 -2.18
C ILE A 61 3.89 -7.90 -3.46
N GLU A 62 2.76 -8.49 -3.86
CA GLU A 62 2.66 -9.30 -5.08
C GLU A 62 2.98 -8.48 -6.34
N TRP A 63 2.52 -7.23 -6.41
CA TRP A 63 2.85 -6.31 -7.51
C TRP A 63 4.36 -6.04 -7.57
N ARG A 64 5.00 -5.77 -6.42
CA ARG A 64 6.45 -5.53 -6.33
C ARG A 64 7.24 -6.74 -6.82
N GLU A 65 6.89 -7.94 -6.35
CA GLU A 65 7.51 -9.20 -6.79
C GLU A 65 7.27 -9.50 -8.28
N GLY A 66 6.15 -9.04 -8.83
CA GLY A 66 5.86 -9.13 -10.27
C GLY A 66 6.73 -8.22 -11.13
N ILE A 67 7.20 -7.08 -10.60
CA ILE A 67 8.12 -6.16 -11.29
C ILE A 67 9.58 -6.65 -11.24
N GLU A 68 9.95 -7.38 -10.18
CA GLU A 68 11.32 -7.94 -10.03
C GLU A 68 11.56 -9.19 -10.90
N ARG A 69 10.53 -9.70 -11.60
CA ARG A 69 10.64 -10.80 -12.57
C ARG A 69 10.75 -10.29 -14.01
#